data_AF-A0A849Q9Y5-F1
#
_entry.id   AF-A0A849Q9Y5-F1
#
_cell.length_a   1.000
_cell.length_b   1.000
_cell.length_c   1.000
_cell.angle_alpha   90.00
_cell.angle_beta   90.00
_cell.angle_gamma   90.00
#
_symmetry.space_group_name_H-M   'P 1'
#
loop_
_entity.id
_entity.type
_entity.pdbx_description
1 polymer ?
#
loop_
_entity_poly.entity_id
_entity_poly.type
_entity_poly.pdbx_seq_one_letter_code
_entity_poly.pdbx_strand_id
1 'polypeptide(L)' 'MAENIQPYKLTTHRHRVEIFQELNRLDNSLTNISFTPHVIPSVRGILTTAHIFTKTTLSADEVKRIYTDFYKDKPFMRV' A
#
# COMPACT_ATOMS: atom_id res chain seq x y z
N MET A 1 5.33 4.85 26.26
CA MET A 1 5.32 4.57 24.81
C MET A 1 5.45 5.84 23.96
N ALA A 2 5.71 7.02 24.54
CA ALA A 2 6.08 8.19 23.74
C ALA A 2 7.50 8.00 23.16
N GLU A 3 7.71 8.50 21.94
CA GLU A 3 9.00 8.50 21.21
C GLU A 3 9.55 7.13 20.75
N ASN A 4 8.69 6.18 20.37
CA ASN A 4 9.16 4.91 19.80
C ASN A 4 8.32 4.48 18.59
N ILE A 5 8.94 3.74 17.67
CA ILE A 5 8.30 3.11 16.52
C ILE A 5 8.28 1.60 16.78
N GLN A 6 7.09 1.02 16.83
CA GLN A 6 6.95 -0.39 17.20
C GLN A 6 6.12 -1.16 16.17
N PRO A 7 6.66 -2.24 15.58
CA PRO A 7 5.84 -3.14 14.79
C PRO A 7 4.83 -3.85 15.69
N TYR A 8 3.64 -4.15 15.15
CA TYR A 8 2.63 -4.92 15.88
C TYR A 8 1.86 -5.85 14.95
N LYS A 9 1.31 -6.95 15.49
CA LYS A 9 0.48 -7.92 14.74
C LYS A 9 1.07 -8.31 13.38
N LEU A 10 2.38 -8.58 13.35
CA LEU A 10 3.21 -8.77 12.16
C LEU A 10 2.62 -9.70 11.09
N THR A 11 2.08 -10.84 11.50
CA THR A 11 1.63 -11.89 10.56
C THR A 11 0.11 -12.07 10.53
N THR A 12 -0.60 -11.49 11.51
CA THR A 12 -2.01 -11.78 11.79
C THR A 12 -2.88 -10.53 11.75
N HIS A 13 -2.38 -9.41 11.20
CA HIS A 13 -3.18 -8.20 11.09
C HIS A 13 -4.38 -8.41 10.15
N ARG A 14 -5.60 -8.08 10.63
CA ARG A 14 -6.86 -8.31 9.91
C ARG A 14 -6.89 -7.68 8.51
N HIS A 15 -6.37 -6.45 8.37
CA HIS A 15 -6.31 -5.78 7.06
C HIS A 15 -5.43 -6.50 6.02
N ARG A 16 -4.55 -7.43 6.40
CA ARG A 16 -3.83 -8.24 5.42
C ARG A 16 -4.80 -9.00 4.51
N VAL A 17 -5.87 -9.58 5.09
CA VAL A 17 -6.86 -10.34 4.32
C VAL A 17 -7.67 -9.43 3.39
N GLU A 18 -8.05 -8.25 3.87
CA GLU A 18 -8.79 -7.25 3.09
C GLU A 18 -7.96 -6.72 1.90
N ILE A 19 -6.68 -6.36 2.14
CA ILE A 19 -5.77 -5.92 1.07
C ILE A 19 -5.59 -7.04 0.04
N PHE A 20 -5.38 -8.29 0.51
CA PHE A 20 -5.24 -9.44 -0.39
C PHE A 20 -6.50 -9.64 -1.24
N GLN A 21 -7.69 -9.57 -0.63
CA GLN A 21 -8.96 -9.72 -1.33
C GLN A 21 -9.10 -8.69 -2.45
N GLU A 22 -8.92 -7.39 -2.17
CA GLU A 22 -9.12 -6.34 -3.17
C GLU A 22 -8.07 -6.38 -4.28
N LEU A 23 -6.81 -6.72 -3.96
CA LEU A 23 -5.78 -6.89 -4.99
C LEU A 23 -6.01 -8.15 -5.84
N ASN A 24 -6.45 -9.26 -5.24
CA ASN A 24 -6.71 -10.50 -5.97
C ASN A 24 -7.87 -10.34 -6.96
N ARG A 25 -8.88 -9.48 -6.66
CA ARG A 25 -9.94 -9.11 -7.61
C ARG A 25 -9.41 -8.41 -8.87
N LEU A 26 -8.25 -7.76 -8.80
CA LEU A 26 -7.59 -7.07 -9.91
C LEU A 26 -6.58 -7.98 -10.63
N ASP A 27 -5.94 -8.89 -9.89
CA ASP A 27 -5.00 -9.87 -10.41
C ASP A 27 -5.17 -11.24 -9.73
N ASN A 28 -5.92 -12.13 -10.38
CA ASN A 28 -6.16 -13.49 -9.89
C ASN A 28 -4.87 -14.33 -9.76
N SER A 29 -3.75 -13.91 -10.36
CA SER A 29 -2.46 -14.59 -10.21
C SER A 29 -1.73 -14.21 -8.91
N LEU A 30 -2.21 -13.19 -8.18
CA LEU A 30 -1.66 -12.81 -6.88
C LEU A 30 -1.93 -13.91 -5.85
N THR A 31 -0.88 -14.57 -5.38
CA THR A 31 -0.97 -15.67 -4.42
C THR A 31 -0.83 -15.23 -2.95
N ASN A 32 -0.13 -14.12 -2.70
CA ASN A 32 0.15 -13.65 -1.34
C ASN A 32 0.55 -12.17 -1.28
N ILE A 33 0.44 -11.56 -0.09
CA ILE A 33 1.05 -10.28 0.27
C ILE A 33 1.71 -10.36 1.65
N SER A 34 2.67 -9.46 1.88
CA SER A 34 3.25 -9.20 3.19
C SER A 34 2.81 -7.81 3.68
N PHE A 35 2.39 -7.71 4.95
CA PHE A 35 1.94 -6.46 5.54
C PHE A 35 2.40 -6.35 6.99
N THR A 36 3.15 -5.30 7.29
CA THR A 36 3.67 -5.02 8.64
C THR A 36 3.28 -3.62 9.08
N PRO A 37 2.30 -3.45 9.97
CA PRO A 37 1.96 -2.14 10.50
C PRO A 37 2.87 -1.76 11.67
N HIS A 38 3.14 -0.47 11.79
CA HIS A 38 3.91 0.11 12.88
C HIS A 38 3.07 1.17 13.59
N VAL A 39 3.10 1.16 14.92
CA VAL A 39 2.63 2.31 15.71
C VAL A 39 3.76 3.33 15.76
N ILE A 40 3.42 4.58 15.49
CA ILE A 40 4.33 5.73 15.56
C ILE A 40 3.79 6.75 16.58
N PRO A 41 4.64 7.63 17.15
CA PRO A 41 4.21 8.66 18.09
C PRO A 41 3.59 9.85 17.34
N SER A 42 2.49 9.61 16.63
CA SER A 42 1.68 10.64 15.95
C SER A 42 0.21 10.47 16.31
N VAL A 43 -0.50 11.60 16.44
CA VAL A 43 -1.94 11.60 16.72
C VAL A 43 -2.76 11.16 15.50
N ARG A 44 -2.29 11.46 14.28
CA ARG A 44 -3.01 11.18 13.02
C ARG A 44 -2.04 10.94 11.86
N GLY A 45 -2.58 10.34 10.80
CA GLY A 45 -1.88 10.07 9.54
C GLY A 45 -1.46 8.62 9.41
N ILE A 46 -1.48 8.13 8.18
CA ILE A 46 -0.99 6.82 7.79
C ILE A 46 -0.01 7.05 6.64
N LEU A 47 1.16 6.42 6.72
CA LEU A 47 2.12 6.32 5.63
C LEU A 47 2.25 4.84 5.26
N THR A 48 2.26 4.54 3.97
CA THR A 48 2.50 3.19 3.46
C THR A 48 3.65 3.22 2.48
N THR A 49 4.70 2.46 2.78
CA THR A 49 5.75 2.12 1.82
C THR A 49 5.39 0.78 1.20
N ALA A 50 5.16 0.75 -0.11
CA ALA A 50 4.79 -0.45 -0.85
C ALA A 50 5.90 -0.85 -1.82
N HIS A 51 6.29 -2.12 -1.79
CA HIS A 51 7.20 -2.72 -2.76
C HIS A 51 6.39 -3.67 -3.63
N ILE A 52 6.51 -3.49 -4.96
CA ILE A 52 5.70 -4.22 -5.94
C ILE A 52 6.61 -4.76 -7.03
N PHE A 53 6.41 -6.02 -7.40
CA PHE A 53 7.05 -6.59 -8.58
C PHE A 53 6.16 -6.34 -9.79
N THR A 54 6.69 -5.62 -10.77
CA THR A 54 5.98 -5.32 -12.01
C THR A 54 6.19 -6.43 -13.03
N LYS A 55 5.18 -6.70 -13.86
CA LYS A 55 5.27 -7.70 -14.94
C LYS A 55 6.24 -7.29 -16.05
N THR A 56 6.48 -5.99 -16.17
CA THR A 56 7.43 -5.38 -17.11
C THR A 56 8.25 -4.33 -16.39
N THR A 57 9.41 -3.97 -16.93
CA THR A 57 10.15 -2.80 -16.46
C THR A 57 9.34 -1.54 -16.72
N LEU A 58 9.25 -0.66 -15.71
CA LEU A 58 8.60 0.64 -15.80
C LEU A 58 9.57 1.71 -15.30
N SER A 59 9.65 2.82 -16.02
CA SER A 59 10.30 4.05 -15.56
C SER A 59 9.44 4.79 -14.53
N ALA A 60 10.06 5.71 -13.80
CA ALA A 60 9.35 6.55 -12.83
C ALA A 60 8.25 7.40 -13.49
N ASP A 61 8.50 7.92 -14.69
CA ASP A 61 7.52 8.75 -15.43
C ASP A 61 6.31 7.92 -15.90
N GLU A 62 6.53 6.68 -16.34
CA GLU A 62 5.44 5.77 -16.69
C GLU A 62 4.56 5.45 -15.47
N VAL A 63 5.16 5.17 -14.31
CA VAL A 63 4.40 4.93 -13.07
C VAL A 63 3.62 6.18 -12.68
N LYS A 64 4.24 7.37 -12.71
CA LYS A 64 3.58 8.64 -12.40
C LYS A 64 2.40 8.90 -13.34
N ARG A 65 2.55 8.61 -14.63
CA ARG A 65 1.49 8.76 -15.62
C ARG A 65 0.32 7.83 -15.35
N ILE A 66 0.56 6.54 -15.04
CA ILE A 66 -0.50 5.58 -14.69
C ILE A 66 -1.37 6.10 -13.55
N TYR A 67 -0.75 6.58 -12.46
CA TYR A 67 -1.47 7.12 -11.32
C TYR A 67 -2.20 8.43 -11.66
N THR A 68 -1.54 9.33 -12.38
CA THR A 68 -2.12 10.63 -12.76
C THR A 68 -3.35 10.43 -13.65
N ASP A 69 -3.26 9.58 -14.67
CA ASP A 69 -4.36 9.30 -15.60
C ASP A 69 -5.54 8.60 -14.90
N PHE A 70 -5.26 7.66 -14.00
CA PHE A 70 -6.30 6.93 -13.24
C PHE A 70 -7.04 7.84 -12.25
N TYR A 71 -6.32 8.74 -11.58
CA TYR A 71 -6.88 9.59 -10.52
C TYR A 71 -7.25 11.01 -10.96
N LYS A 72 -7.09 11.37 -12.25
CA LYS A 72 -7.27 12.75 -12.76
C LYS A 72 -8.58 13.45 -12.34
N ASP A 73 -9.68 12.71 -12.24
CA ASP A 73 -11.02 13.23 -11.90
C ASP A 73 -11.43 12.88 -10.46
N LYS A 74 -10.50 12.49 -9.59
CA LYS A 74 -10.77 12.08 -8.20
C LYS A 74 -10.35 13.19 -7.23
N PRO A 75 -11.30 13.95 -6.66
CA PRO A 75 -11.01 15.19 -5.93
C PRO A 75 -10.23 15.01 -4.62
N PHE A 76 -10.22 13.79 -4.06
CA PHE A 76 -9.50 13.47 -2.83
C PHE A 76 -8.08 12.94 -3.05
N MET A 77 -7.67 12.73 -4.30
CA MET A 77 -6.38 12.12 -4.63
C MET A 77 -5.41 13.19 -5.13
N ARG A 78 -4.16 13.13 -4.64
CA ARG A 78 -3.05 13.91 -5.17
C ARG A 78 -1.93 12.94 -5.54
N VAL A 79 -1.40 13.09 -6.75
CA VAL A 79 -0.36 12.25 -7.35
C VAL A 79 0.90 13.09 -7.52
#